data_AF-A0A7X3YVC0-F1
#
_entry.id   AF-A0A7X3YVC0-F1
#
_cell.length_a   1.000
_cell.length_b   1.000
_cell.length_c   1.000
_cell.angle_alpha   90.00
_cell.angle_beta   90.00
_cell.angle_gamma   90.00
#
_symmetry.space_group_name_H-M   'P 1'
#
loop_
_entity.id
_entity.type
_entity.pdbx_description
1 polymer ?
#
loop_
_entity_poly.entity_id
_entity_poly.type
_entity_poly.pdbx_seq_one_letter_code
_entity_poly.pdbx_strand_id
1 'polypeptide(L)'
;MTNQRGVTLTELLIALALGLFTIGAVYAVHLNQVKKQIVQEDVLAMQQTARAALDMMAREIRMAGYDPMGVNRDAVSSNDFYGLSYHPTELHVRTDLNGNGVPTDSNESIVYLFDDSTSTLRRKVGMGGRQPVAEHIKAFTVSYRDALGHPTTHAPSIRAVDVQVTAR
;
A
#
# COMPACT_ATOMS: atom_id res chain seq x y z
N MET A 1 -13.52 12.67 -72.72
CA MET A 1 -14.32 11.43 -72.69
C MET A 1 -13.86 10.60 -71.51
N THR A 2 -14.58 10.62 -70.40
CA THR A 2 -14.23 9.86 -69.18
C THR A 2 -14.72 8.43 -69.33
N ASN A 3 -13.77 7.51 -69.48
CA ASN A 3 -14.01 6.08 -69.59
C ASN A 3 -14.37 5.52 -68.19
N GLN A 4 -15.65 5.50 -67.84
CA GLN A 4 -16.14 4.94 -66.58
C GLN A 4 -16.17 3.41 -66.69
N ARG A 5 -15.09 2.76 -66.27
CA ARG A 5 -15.07 1.29 -66.11
C ARG A 5 -15.84 0.93 -64.84
N GLY A 6 -16.92 0.17 -65.01
CA GLY A 6 -17.71 -0.39 -63.90
C GLY A 6 -16.92 -1.43 -63.10
N VAL A 7 -17.34 -1.68 -61.87
CA VAL A 7 -16.72 -2.65 -60.95
C VAL A 7 -17.16 -4.06 -61.34
N THR A 8 -16.22 -5.00 -61.39
CA THR A 8 -16.55 -6.41 -61.66
C THR A 8 -17.01 -7.12 -60.39
N LEU A 9 -17.85 -8.15 -60.51
CA LEU A 9 -18.33 -8.94 -59.36
C LEU A 9 -17.15 -9.54 -58.57
N THR A 10 -16.08 -9.95 -59.26
CA THR A 10 -14.88 -10.54 -58.66
C THR A 10 -14.07 -9.50 -57.87
N GLU A 11 -13.95 -8.26 -58.36
CA GLU A 11 -13.32 -7.17 -57.60
C GLU A 11 -14.06 -6.87 -56.30
N LEU A 12 -15.40 -6.87 -56.33
CA LEU A 12 -16.22 -6.64 -55.13
C LEU A 12 -16.02 -7.76 -54.09
N LEU A 13 -15.95 -9.02 -54.53
CA LEU A 13 -15.73 -10.18 -53.66
C LEU A 13 -14.34 -10.16 -53.03
N ILE A 14 -13.30 -9.81 -53.80
CA ILE A 14 -11.92 -9.71 -53.29
C ILE A 14 -11.83 -8.55 -52.28
N ALA A 15 -12.42 -7.39 -52.58
CA ALA A 15 -12.43 -6.25 -51.68
C ALA A 15 -13.11 -6.59 -50.34
N LEU A 16 -14.25 -7.30 -50.38
CA LEU A 16 -14.97 -7.72 -49.18
C LEU A 16 -14.18 -8.78 -48.37
N ALA A 17 -13.54 -9.73 -49.05
CA ALA A 17 -12.69 -10.72 -48.40
C ALA A 17 -11.51 -10.08 -47.67
N LEU A 18 -10.83 -9.11 -48.29
CA LEU A 18 -9.75 -8.35 -47.66
C LEU A 18 -10.29 -7.49 -46.50
N GLY A 19 -11.47 -6.88 -46.66
CA GLY A 19 -12.14 -6.13 -45.59
C GLY A 19 -12.38 -7.00 -44.35
N LEU A 20 -12.99 -8.17 -44.52
CA LEU A 20 -13.23 -9.11 -43.41
C LEU A 20 -11.91 -9.59 -42.78
N PHE A 21 -10.90 -9.88 -43.60
CA PHE A 21 -9.58 -10.28 -43.11
C PHE A 21 -8.94 -9.19 -42.23
N THR A 22 -8.99 -7.93 -42.67
CA THR A 22 -8.44 -6.81 -41.89
C THR A 22 -9.20 -6.58 -40.58
N ILE A 23 -10.53 -6.64 -40.58
CA ILE A 23 -11.35 -6.53 -39.36
C ILE A 23 -11.01 -7.66 -38.39
N GLY A 24 -10.87 -8.90 -38.88
CA GLY A 24 -10.47 -10.04 -38.05
C GLY A 24 -9.10 -9.82 -37.39
N ALA A 25 -8.13 -9.30 -38.14
CA ALA A 25 -6.80 -8.97 -37.60
C ALA A 25 -6.87 -7.87 -36.52
N VAL A 26 -7.61 -6.78 -36.77
CA VAL A 26 -7.81 -5.70 -35.79
C VAL A 26 -8.50 -6.20 -34.54
N TYR A 27 -9.53 -7.04 -34.69
CA TYR A 27 -10.27 -7.61 -33.56
C TYR A 27 -9.39 -8.51 -32.69
N ALA A 28 -8.52 -9.33 -33.29
CA ALA A 28 -7.55 -10.12 -32.55
C ALA A 28 -6.58 -9.25 -31.73
N VAL A 29 -6.12 -8.12 -32.28
CA VAL A 29 -5.29 -7.16 -31.54
C VAL A 29 -6.08 -6.52 -30.39
N HIS A 30 -7.32 -6.11 -30.63
CA HIS A 30 -8.19 -5.51 -29.62
C HIS A 30 -8.43 -6.45 -28.44
N LEU A 31 -8.70 -7.74 -28.68
CA LEU A 31 -8.85 -8.73 -27.61
C LEU A 31 -7.59 -8.85 -26.74
N ASN A 32 -6.42 -8.78 -27.36
CA ASN A 32 -5.15 -8.78 -26.61
C ASN A 32 -4.96 -7.49 -25.81
N GLN A 33 -5.42 -6.34 -26.31
CA GLN A 33 -5.37 -5.07 -25.58
C GLN A 33 -6.29 -5.10 -24.36
N VAL A 34 -7.54 -5.54 -24.51
CA VAL A 34 -8.50 -5.63 -23.38
C VAL A 34 -7.96 -6.51 -22.26
N LYS A 35 -7.40 -7.69 -22.60
CA LYS A 35 -6.79 -8.58 -21.60
C LYS A 35 -5.63 -7.92 -20.86
N LYS A 36 -4.77 -7.20 -21.57
CA LYS A 36 -3.64 -6.46 -20.96
C LYS A 36 -4.13 -5.33 -20.08
N GLN A 37 -5.17 -4.62 -20.51
CA GLN A 37 -5.75 -3.52 -19.75
C GLN A 37 -6.30 -3.99 -18.41
N ILE A 38 -7.04 -5.10 -18.37
CA ILE A 38 -7.56 -5.67 -17.12
C ILE A 38 -6.42 -6.00 -16.14
N VAL A 39 -5.37 -6.67 -16.60
CA VAL A 39 -4.20 -6.99 -15.75
C VAL A 39 -3.52 -5.72 -15.24
N GLN A 40 -3.44 -4.67 -16.07
CA GLN A 40 -2.87 -3.39 -15.65
C GLN A 40 -3.73 -2.70 -14.59
N GLU A 41 -5.05 -2.72 -14.74
CA GLU A 41 -5.99 -2.17 -13.76
C GLU A 41 -5.86 -2.87 -12.41
N ASP A 42 -5.74 -4.20 -12.39
CA ASP A 42 -5.53 -4.98 -11.17
C ASP A 42 -4.22 -4.58 -10.46
N VAL A 43 -3.11 -4.48 -11.20
CA VAL A 43 -1.81 -4.05 -10.65
C VAL A 43 -1.88 -2.62 -10.10
N LEU A 44 -2.57 -1.72 -10.80
CA LEU A 44 -2.75 -0.34 -10.34
C LEU A 44 -3.56 -0.28 -9.04
N ALA A 45 -4.63 -1.07 -8.92
CA ALA A 45 -5.44 -1.14 -7.71
C ALA A 45 -4.60 -1.64 -6.51
N MET A 46 -3.77 -2.66 -6.72
CA MET A 46 -2.84 -3.17 -5.70
C MET A 46 -1.82 -2.11 -5.26
N GLN A 47 -1.24 -1.36 -6.21
CA GLN A 47 -0.31 -0.28 -5.89
C GLN A 47 -0.99 0.87 -5.13
N GLN A 48 -2.23 1.21 -5.49
CA GLN A 48 -2.98 2.26 -4.83
C GLN A 48 -3.32 1.90 -3.38
N THR A 49 -3.76 0.67 -3.12
CA THR A 49 -4.05 0.21 -1.75
C THR A 49 -2.78 0.17 -0.89
N ALA A 50 -1.66 -0.32 -1.43
CA ALA A 50 -0.37 -0.27 -0.74
C ALA A 50 0.09 1.17 -0.43
N ARG A 51 -0.07 2.11 -1.37
CA ARG A 51 0.24 3.53 -1.17
C ARG A 51 -0.64 4.14 -0.07
N ALA A 52 -1.94 3.87 -0.10
CA ALA A 52 -2.86 4.37 0.91
C ALA A 52 -2.50 3.85 2.32
N ALA A 53 -2.08 2.58 2.43
CA ALA A 53 -1.60 2.01 3.68
C ALA A 53 -0.30 2.68 4.18
N LEU A 54 0.67 2.93 3.29
CA LEU A 54 1.90 3.64 3.63
C LEU A 54 1.64 5.09 4.05
N ASP A 55 0.74 5.80 3.37
CA ASP A 55 0.35 7.17 3.73
C ASP A 55 -0.30 7.23 5.12
N MET A 56 -1.09 6.20 5.47
CA MET A 56 -1.66 6.07 6.80
C MET A 56 -0.59 5.82 7.86
N MET A 57 0.30 4.85 7.64
CA MET A 57 1.44 4.59 8.54
C MET A 57 2.29 5.83 8.75
N ALA A 58 2.61 6.56 7.68
CA ALA A 58 3.44 7.76 7.76
C ALA A 58 2.82 8.83 8.66
N ARG A 59 1.49 9.03 8.59
CA ARG A 59 0.79 9.96 9.48
C ARG A 59 0.85 9.52 10.94
N GLU A 60 0.64 8.23 11.20
CA GLU A 60 0.63 7.68 12.55
C GLU A 60 2.04 7.67 13.17
N ILE A 61 3.06 7.27 12.40
CA ILE A 61 4.47 7.36 12.80
C ILE A 61 4.86 8.81 13.11
N ARG A 62 4.38 9.80 12.35
CA ARG A 62 4.64 11.22 12.63
C ARG A 62 4.01 11.71 13.93
N MET A 63 2.92 11.09 14.38
CA MET A 63 2.30 11.39 15.66
C MET A 63 2.88 10.55 16.81
N ALA A 64 3.73 9.57 16.52
CA ALA A 64 4.32 8.68 17.51
C ALA A 64 5.00 9.48 18.63
N GLY A 65 4.69 9.13 19.87
CA GLY A 65 5.28 9.79 21.04
C GLY A 65 4.67 11.16 21.35
N TYR A 66 3.55 11.51 20.72
CA TYR A 66 2.74 12.65 21.13
C TYR A 66 2.33 12.47 22.61
N ASP A 67 2.74 13.43 23.43
CA ASP A 67 2.63 13.43 24.90
C ASP A 67 2.31 14.87 25.36
N PRO A 68 1.02 15.27 25.38
CA PRO A 68 0.64 16.62 25.77
C PRO A 68 0.70 16.83 27.29
N MET A 69 0.65 15.77 28.10
CA MET A 69 0.78 15.82 29.55
C MET A 69 2.25 15.96 29.99
N GLY A 70 3.18 15.57 29.12
CA GLY A 70 4.62 15.65 29.34
C GLY A 70 5.14 14.61 30.33
N VAL A 71 4.48 13.45 30.42
CA VAL A 71 4.89 12.36 31.34
C VAL A 71 6.33 11.92 31.06
N ASN A 72 6.74 11.88 29.78
CA ASN A 72 8.11 11.55 29.37
C ASN A 72 9.18 12.59 29.78
N ARG A 73 8.75 13.71 30.37
CA ARG A 73 9.62 14.84 30.76
C ARG A 73 9.48 15.20 32.24
N ASP A 74 8.68 14.44 33.00
CA ASP A 74 8.51 14.63 34.43
C ASP A 74 9.60 13.89 35.24
N ALA A 75 9.48 13.87 36.57
CA ALA A 75 10.43 13.19 37.44
C ALA A 75 10.11 11.69 37.66
N VAL A 76 9.01 11.19 37.09
CA VAL A 76 8.36 9.90 37.34
C VAL A 76 8.57 8.98 36.14
N SER A 77 9.78 8.48 35.95
CA SER A 77 10.12 7.61 34.80
C SER A 77 9.35 6.28 34.70
N SER A 78 8.47 5.96 35.66
CA SER A 78 7.62 4.76 35.61
C SER A 78 6.41 4.90 34.69
N ASN A 79 6.02 6.13 34.34
CA ASN A 79 4.92 6.40 33.40
C ASN A 79 5.42 6.69 31.97
N ASP A 80 6.74 6.78 31.76
CA ASP A 80 7.34 7.02 30.45
C ASP A 80 6.89 5.98 29.41
N PHE A 81 6.69 6.45 28.19
CA PHE A 81 6.37 5.63 27.04
C PHE A 81 7.15 6.03 25.79
N TYR A 82 7.43 5.03 24.95
CA TYR A 82 8.03 5.25 23.64
C TYR A 82 6.94 5.32 22.58
N GLY A 83 7.02 6.33 21.72
CA GLY A 83 6.13 6.45 20.56
C GLY A 83 6.23 5.29 19.58
N LEU A 84 7.43 4.72 19.48
CA LEU A 84 7.71 3.53 18.67
C LEU A 84 8.38 2.48 19.54
N SER A 85 7.86 1.26 19.49
CA SER A 85 8.48 0.10 20.15
C SER A 85 9.12 -0.79 19.09
N TYR A 86 10.32 -1.29 19.36
CA TYR A 86 10.97 -2.25 18.47
C TYR A 86 10.20 -3.56 18.43
N HIS A 87 9.90 -4.03 17.23
CA HIS A 87 9.42 -5.38 16.95
C HIS A 87 9.95 -5.82 15.57
N PRO A 88 10.38 -7.09 15.38
CA PRO A 88 11.03 -7.52 14.14
C PRO A 88 10.11 -7.57 12.91
N THR A 89 8.81 -7.78 13.11
CA THR A 89 7.83 -8.01 12.02
C THR A 89 6.58 -7.14 12.11
N GLU A 90 6.47 -6.34 13.16
CA GLU A 90 5.30 -5.50 13.41
C GLU A 90 5.78 -4.07 13.62
N LEU A 91 4.94 -3.11 13.25
CA LEU A 91 5.15 -1.71 13.58
C LEU A 91 4.20 -1.34 14.71
N HIS A 92 4.77 -1.00 15.87
CA HIS A 92 4.04 -0.57 17.05
C HIS A 92 4.17 0.94 17.21
N VAL A 93 3.04 1.65 17.13
CA VAL A 93 2.94 3.10 17.27
C VAL A 93 2.09 3.42 18.48
N ARG A 94 2.56 4.32 19.34
CA ARG A 94 1.85 4.77 20.55
C ARG A 94 1.78 6.29 20.62
N THR A 95 0.63 6.81 21.02
CA THR A 95 0.33 8.25 21.07
C THR A 95 -0.66 8.52 22.20
N ASP A 96 -0.43 9.50 23.06
CA ASP A 96 -1.37 9.94 24.09
C ASP A 96 -2.31 11.01 23.49
N LEU A 97 -3.39 10.58 22.85
CA LEU A 97 -4.28 11.48 22.09
C LEU A 97 -5.24 12.24 22.99
N ASN A 98 -5.62 11.65 24.12
CA ASN A 98 -6.54 12.30 25.07
C ASN A 98 -5.80 13.11 26.15
N GLY A 99 -4.48 12.97 26.26
CA GLY A 99 -3.65 13.70 27.19
C GLY A 99 -3.75 13.25 28.64
N ASN A 100 -4.06 11.96 28.86
CA ASN A 100 -4.14 11.39 30.20
C ASN A 100 -2.79 10.83 30.70
N GLY A 101 -1.73 10.88 29.86
CA GLY A 101 -0.41 10.36 30.18
C GLY A 101 -0.26 8.86 30.05
N VAL A 102 -1.24 8.14 29.49
CA VAL A 102 -1.27 6.68 29.39
C VAL A 102 -1.72 6.24 27.99
N PRO A 103 -0.79 5.98 27.05
CA PRO A 103 -1.13 5.67 25.67
C PRO A 103 -1.52 4.20 25.51
N THR A 104 -2.70 3.87 26.02
CA THR A 104 -3.28 2.52 26.01
C THR A 104 -4.75 2.50 25.64
N ASP A 105 -5.38 3.67 25.49
CA ASP A 105 -6.77 3.74 25.10
C ASP A 105 -7.00 3.24 23.66
N SER A 106 -8.29 3.08 23.33
CA SER A 106 -8.74 2.41 22.10
C SER A 106 -8.16 2.96 20.79
N ASN A 107 -7.68 4.21 20.78
CA ASN A 107 -7.13 4.94 19.64
C ASN A 107 -5.66 5.35 19.80
N GLU A 108 -4.98 4.88 20.85
CA GLU A 108 -3.66 5.38 21.28
C GLU A 108 -2.52 4.39 21.08
N SER A 109 -2.87 3.16 20.70
CA SER A 109 -1.92 2.12 20.34
C SER A 109 -2.31 1.55 18.99
N ILE A 110 -1.40 1.57 18.03
CA ILE A 110 -1.64 1.09 16.68
C ILE A 110 -0.57 0.08 16.33
N VAL A 111 -1.01 -1.07 15.83
CA VAL A 111 -0.12 -2.15 15.42
C VAL A 111 -0.40 -2.49 13.96
N TYR A 112 0.64 -2.39 13.13
CA TYR A 112 0.62 -2.95 11.78
C TYR A 112 1.37 -4.26 11.73
N LEU A 113 0.79 -5.22 11.03
CA LEU A 113 1.36 -6.55 10.85
C LEU A 113 0.97 -7.11 9.49
N PHE A 114 1.84 -7.96 8.94
CA PHE A 114 1.56 -8.71 7.73
C PHE A 114 1.08 -10.12 8.07
N ASP A 115 -0.05 -10.50 7.47
CA ASP A 115 -0.65 -11.80 7.59
C ASP A 115 -0.39 -12.59 6.30
N ASP A 116 0.64 -13.44 6.34
CA ASP A 116 1.11 -14.23 5.19
C ASP A 116 0.03 -15.18 4.65
N SER A 117 -0.81 -15.72 5.55
CA SER A 117 -1.87 -16.68 5.20
C SER A 117 -2.94 -16.07 4.29
N THR A 118 -3.17 -14.76 4.43
CA THR A 118 -4.15 -14.02 3.64
C THR A 118 -3.48 -13.05 2.65
N SER A 119 -2.14 -12.94 2.67
CA SER A 119 -1.39 -11.93 1.91
C SER A 119 -1.91 -10.51 2.16
N THR A 120 -2.34 -10.22 3.40
CA THR A 120 -2.91 -8.92 3.77
C THR A 120 -2.03 -8.19 4.78
N LEU A 121 -1.88 -6.90 4.57
CA LEU A 121 -1.38 -5.99 5.58
C LEU A 121 -2.56 -5.56 6.45
N ARG A 122 -2.41 -5.73 7.77
CA ARG A 122 -3.48 -5.48 8.72
C ARG A 122 -3.07 -4.41 9.73
N ARG A 123 -4.05 -3.62 10.14
CA ARG A 123 -3.94 -2.58 11.15
C ARG A 123 -4.84 -2.93 12.33
N LYS A 124 -4.32 -2.82 13.54
CA LYS A 124 -5.07 -2.98 14.80
C LYS A 124 -4.98 -1.68 15.58
N VAL A 125 -6.10 -1.20 16.12
CA VAL A 125 -6.16 0.00 16.95
C VAL A 125 -6.64 -0.37 18.34
N GLY A 126 -5.85 -0.06 19.36
CA GLY A 126 -6.12 -0.36 20.76
C GLY A 126 -6.55 -1.81 20.96
N MET A 127 -7.74 -1.99 21.55
CA MET A 127 -8.35 -3.30 21.79
C MET A 127 -9.21 -3.81 20.61
N GLY A 128 -9.28 -3.09 19.50
CA GLY A 128 -10.03 -3.47 18.31
C GLY A 128 -9.47 -4.71 17.59
N GLY A 129 -10.27 -5.22 16.65
CA GLY A 129 -9.85 -6.30 15.75
C GLY A 129 -8.81 -5.85 14.71
N ARG A 130 -8.13 -6.82 14.08
CA ARG A 130 -7.19 -6.57 12.98
C ARG A 130 -7.96 -6.32 11.68
N GLN A 131 -7.94 -5.09 11.18
CA GLN A 131 -8.60 -4.68 9.93
C GLN A 131 -7.62 -4.76 8.75
N PRO A 132 -8.01 -5.28 7.58
CA PRO A 132 -7.16 -5.23 6.39
C PRO A 132 -7.04 -3.78 5.90
N VAL A 133 -5.82 -3.37 5.54
CA VAL A 133 -5.53 -2.03 4.98
C VAL A 133 -4.89 -2.07 3.60
N ALA A 134 -4.25 -3.19 3.24
CA ALA A 134 -3.83 -3.48 1.88
C ALA A 134 -3.87 -5.00 1.66
N GLU A 135 -4.19 -5.40 0.44
CA GLU A 135 -4.27 -6.80 0.01
C GLU A 135 -3.20 -7.09 -1.04
N HIS A 136 -3.01 -8.37 -1.35
CA HIS A 136 -2.01 -8.84 -2.32
C HIS A 136 -0.58 -8.37 -1.98
N ILE A 137 -0.26 -8.35 -0.69
CA ILE A 137 1.06 -8.02 -0.18
C ILE A 137 1.89 -9.31 -0.11
N LYS A 138 3.10 -9.23 -0.66
CA LYS A 138 4.10 -10.30 -0.62
C LYS A 138 5.01 -10.20 0.60
N ALA A 139 5.35 -8.97 1.02
CA ALA A 139 6.23 -8.75 2.15
C ALA A 139 5.99 -7.38 2.80
N PHE A 140 6.20 -7.34 4.10
CA PHE A 140 6.22 -6.13 4.93
C PHE A 140 7.46 -6.21 5.83
N THR A 141 8.32 -5.20 5.76
CA THR A 141 9.53 -5.13 6.58
C THR A 141 9.64 -3.76 7.21
N VAL A 142 10.02 -3.75 8.49
CA VAL A 142 10.23 -2.54 9.28
C VAL A 142 11.65 -2.56 9.81
N SER A 143 12.39 -1.49 9.59
CA SER A 143 13.71 -1.31 10.18
C SER A 143 13.81 0.03 10.90
N TYR A 144 14.57 0.04 11.99
CA TYR A 144 14.67 1.19 12.88
C TYR A 144 16.10 1.68 12.90
N ARG A 145 16.29 3.01 12.87
CA ARG A 145 17.60 3.65 12.87
C ARG A 145 17.73 4.65 14.01
N ASP A 146 18.93 4.77 14.53
CA ASP A 146 19.29 5.76 15.54
C ASP A 146 19.56 7.15 14.96
N ALA A 147 19.97 8.09 15.81
CA ALA A 147 20.32 9.46 15.41
C ALA A 147 21.49 9.54 14.41
N LEU A 148 22.34 8.51 14.38
CA LEU A 148 23.51 8.41 13.49
C LEU A 148 23.19 7.61 12.22
N GLY A 149 21.96 7.10 12.09
CA GLY A 149 21.50 6.30 10.94
C GLY A 149 21.83 4.80 11.03
N HIS A 150 22.41 4.34 12.14
CA HIS A 150 22.71 2.92 12.35
C HIS A 150 21.46 2.14 12.73
N PRO A 151 21.34 0.86 12.32
CA PRO A 151 20.27 -0.01 12.78
C PRO A 151 20.23 -0.09 14.30
N THR A 152 19.03 0.00 14.89
CA THR A 152 18.86 -0.12 16.34
C THR A 152 17.67 -1.01 16.68
N THR A 153 17.80 -1.76 17.77
CA THR A 153 16.72 -2.55 18.37
C THR A 153 16.26 -1.95 19.71
N HIS A 154 16.85 -0.83 20.12
CA HIS A 154 16.56 -0.17 21.40
C HIS A 154 15.57 0.97 21.16
N ALA A 155 14.33 0.82 21.66
CA ALA A 155 13.26 1.81 21.51
C ALA A 155 13.66 3.26 21.84
N PRO A 156 14.40 3.55 22.95
CA PRO A 156 14.80 4.93 23.27
C PRO A 156 15.74 5.57 22.23
N SER A 157 16.44 4.75 21.46
CA SER A 157 17.41 5.20 20.45
C SER A 157 16.79 5.43 19.08
N ILE A 158 15.55 4.98 18.84
CA ILE A 158 14.88 5.11 17.53
C ILE A 158 14.70 6.59 17.17
N ARG A 159 15.19 6.98 15.99
CA ARG A 159 15.01 8.33 15.41
C ARG A 159 14.47 8.30 13.99
N ALA A 160 14.57 7.17 13.29
CA ALA A 160 13.93 6.97 11.99
C ALA A 160 13.40 5.54 11.86
N VAL A 161 12.34 5.40 11.06
CA VAL A 161 11.75 4.11 10.68
C VAL A 161 11.71 4.03 9.16
N ASP A 162 12.16 2.91 8.63
CA ASP A 162 12.04 2.57 7.23
C ASP A 162 11.04 1.42 7.08
N VAL A 163 9.99 1.66 6.30
CA VAL A 163 8.90 0.73 6.08
C VAL A 163 8.85 0.38 4.61
N GLN A 164 9.01 -0.90 4.29
CA GLN A 164 8.95 -1.39 2.93
C GLN A 164 7.80 -2.39 2.79
N VAL A 165 6.97 -2.15 1.77
CA VAL A 165 5.85 -3.01 1.38
C VAL A 165 6.08 -3.48 -0.04
N THR A 166 6.01 -4.79 -0.26
CA THR A 166 6.13 -5.40 -1.59
C THR A 166 4.77 -5.95 -2.00
N ALA A 167 4.14 -5.40 -3.04
CA ALA A 167 2.94 -5.97 -3.64
C ALA A 167 3.32 -7.15 -4.56
N ARG A 168 2.41 -8.12 -4.70
CA ARG A 168 2.61 -9.33 -5.51
C ARG A 168 2.31 -9.14 -7.00
#